data_AF-A0A1G5Q459-F1
#
_entry.id   AF-A0A1G5Q459-F1
#
_cell.length_a   1.000
_cell.length_b   1.000
_cell.length_c   1.000
_cell.angle_alpha   90.00
_cell.angle_beta   90.00
_cell.angle_gamma   90.00
#
_symmetry.space_group_name_H-M   'P 1'
#
loop_
_entity.id
_entity.type
_entity.pdbx_description
1 polymer ?
#
loop_
_entity_poly.entity_id
_entity_poly.type
_entity_poly.pdbx_seq_one_letter_code
_entity_poly.pdbx_strand_id
1 'polypeptide(L)'
;MSILINTINFLMISLFLVSLFLLLFLFFFYGIKKAFFAEIREKYTQKGFFIPQIIYVISFSGFYGSYYLSCFFYQIITKKKTIISRAYIGNSIPEEAYEFANSIPKKLASIIIIYYYLFSISIFSFTLSSILILLYKYLTNT
;
A
#
# COMPACT_ATOMS: atom_id res chain seq x y z
N MET A 1 -9.17 35.86 -5.78
CA MET A 1 -8.56 35.26 -4.56
C MET A 1 -9.54 34.35 -3.81
N SER A 2 -10.75 34.81 -3.45
CA SER A 2 -11.72 34.03 -2.65
C SER A 2 -12.15 32.69 -3.29
N ILE A 3 -12.42 32.66 -4.59
CA ILE A 3 -12.82 31.43 -5.31
C ILE A 3 -11.73 30.36 -5.23
N LEU A 4 -10.46 30.74 -5.44
CA LEU A 4 -9.32 29.82 -5.37
C LEU A 4 -9.17 29.22 -3.96
N ILE A 5 -9.23 30.06 -2.93
CA ILE A 5 -9.12 29.65 -1.52
C ILE A 5 -10.24 28.67 -1.15
N ASN A 6 -11.48 28.96 -1.57
CA ASN A 6 -12.63 28.08 -1.32
C ASN A 6 -12.48 26.73 -2.04
N THR A 7 -12.01 26.73 -3.29
CA THR A 7 -11.75 25.49 -4.04
C THR A 7 -10.67 24.63 -3.37
N ILE A 8 -9.56 25.24 -2.93
CA ILE A 8 -8.49 24.53 -2.23
C ILE A 8 -9.00 23.94 -0.92
N ASN A 9 -9.76 24.71 -0.14
CA ASN A 9 -10.34 24.23 1.12
C ASN A 9 -11.28 23.04 0.90
N PHE A 10 -12.15 23.12 -0.10
CA PHE A 10 -13.06 22.02 -0.45
C PHE A 10 -12.31 20.75 -0.86
N LEU A 11 -11.29 20.87 -1.72
CA LEU A 11 -10.47 19.73 -2.16
C LEU A 11 -9.69 19.12 -0.99
N MET A 12 -9.09 19.96 -0.15
CA MET A 12 -8.34 19.55 1.04
C MET A 12 -9.20 18.69 1.96
N ILE A 13 -10.40 19.17 2.33
CA ILE A 13 -11.33 18.46 3.21
C ILE A 13 -11.83 17.18 2.54
N SER A 14 -12.23 17.24 1.27
CA SER A 14 -12.74 16.07 0.53
C SER A 14 -11.70 14.96 0.45
N LEU A 15 -10.45 15.28 0.09
CA LEU A 15 -9.37 14.31 0.02
C LEU A 15 -9.04 13.72 1.40
N PHE A 16 -9.08 14.53 2.45
CA PHE A 16 -8.88 14.06 3.82
C PHE A 16 -9.95 13.05 4.21
N LEU A 17 -11.23 13.38 4.02
CA LEU A 17 -12.35 12.49 4.34
C LEU A 17 -12.31 11.18 3.55
N VAL A 18 -12.01 11.24 2.24
CA VAL A 18 -11.84 10.05 1.41
C VAL A 18 -10.68 9.20 1.93
N SER A 19 -9.55 9.81 2.29
CA SER A 19 -8.39 9.06 2.80
C SER A 19 -8.72 8.32 4.11
N LEU A 20 -9.44 8.97 5.04
CA LEU A 20 -9.88 8.39 6.30
C LEU A 20 -10.88 7.25 6.09
N PHE A 21 -11.87 7.45 5.22
CA PHE A 21 -12.85 6.43 4.89
C PHE A 21 -12.16 5.17 4.32
N LEU A 22 -11.24 5.36 3.37
CA LEU A 22 -10.46 4.27 2.80
C LEU A 22 -9.60 3.56 3.86
N LEU A 23 -8.96 4.31 4.76
CA LEU A 23 -8.12 3.73 5.80
C LEU A 23 -8.94 2.89 6.80
N LEU A 24 -10.13 3.37 7.19
CA LEU A 24 -11.08 2.61 8.01
C LEU A 24 -11.55 1.35 7.29
N PHE A 25 -11.96 1.48 6.03
CA PHE A 25 -12.35 0.33 5.21
C PHE A 25 -11.23 -0.71 5.15
N LEU A 26 -9.99 -0.27 4.88
CA LEU A 26 -8.81 -1.13 4.81
C LEU A 26 -8.51 -1.79 6.16
N PHE A 27 -8.72 -1.09 7.27
CA PHE A 27 -8.52 -1.63 8.61
C PHE A 27 -9.48 -2.80 8.88
N PHE A 28 -10.77 -2.62 8.59
CA PHE A 28 -11.76 -3.70 8.68
C PHE A 28 -11.46 -4.84 7.70
N PHE A 29 -11.13 -4.50 6.45
CA PHE A 29 -10.78 -5.48 5.43
C PHE A 29 -9.57 -6.33 5.85
N TYR A 30 -8.54 -5.70 6.39
CA TYR A 30 -7.38 -6.40 6.95
C TYR A 30 -7.78 -7.30 8.11
N GLY A 31 -8.61 -6.83 9.05
CA GLY A 31 -9.10 -7.65 10.16
C GLY A 31 -9.73 -8.96 9.68
N ILE A 32 -10.59 -8.88 8.65
CA ILE A 32 -11.25 -10.05 8.04
C ILE A 32 -10.25 -10.95 7.28
N LYS A 33 -9.21 -10.36 6.67
CA LYS A 33 -8.24 -11.05 5.82
C LYS A 33 -6.88 -11.28 6.47
N LYS A 34 -6.74 -11.08 7.79
CA LYS A 34 -5.44 -11.14 8.49
C LYS A 34 -4.72 -12.48 8.28
N ALA A 35 -5.44 -13.58 8.42
CA ALA A 35 -4.89 -14.93 8.25
C ALA A 35 -4.28 -15.14 6.85
N PHE A 36 -4.87 -14.53 5.82
CA PHE A 36 -4.40 -14.64 4.46
C PHE A 36 -3.01 -14.00 4.25
N PHE A 37 -2.77 -12.83 4.85
CA PHE A 37 -1.46 -12.18 4.75
C PHE A 37 -0.35 -13.00 5.44
N ALA A 38 -0.67 -13.66 6.55
CA ALA A 38 0.25 -14.58 7.21
C ALA A 38 0.52 -15.82 6.34
N GLU A 39 -0.54 -16.43 5.81
CA GLU A 39 -0.47 -17.64 4.98
C GLU A 39 0.40 -17.45 3.74
N ILE A 40 0.24 -16.35 3.01
CA ILE A 40 1.02 -16.13 1.78
C ILE A 40 2.49 -15.87 2.07
N ARG A 41 2.80 -15.15 3.16
CA ARG A 41 4.17 -14.97 3.64
C ARG A 41 4.80 -16.31 3.98
N GLU A 42 4.10 -17.14 4.77
CA GLU A 42 4.60 -18.44 5.20
C GLU A 42 4.84 -19.38 4.02
N LYS A 43 3.88 -19.51 3.11
CA LYS A 43 4.04 -20.30 1.87
C LYS A 43 5.24 -19.84 1.05
N TYR A 44 5.44 -18.53 0.92
CA TYR A 44 6.58 -17.97 0.20
C TYR A 44 7.91 -18.32 0.88
N THR A 45 8.00 -18.16 2.20
CA THR A 45 9.22 -18.49 2.96
C THR A 45 9.49 -19.99 3.08
N GLN A 46 8.46 -20.83 3.17
CA GLN A 46 8.59 -22.30 3.21
C GLN A 46 9.14 -22.87 1.90
N LYS A 47 8.90 -22.18 0.77
CA LYS A 47 9.53 -22.48 -0.52
C LYS A 47 11.02 -22.10 -0.58
N GLY A 48 11.58 -21.54 0.50
CA GLY A 48 12.96 -21.07 0.56
C GLY A 48 13.19 -19.69 -0.06
N PHE A 49 12.13 -18.99 -0.48
CA PHE A 49 12.28 -17.68 -1.09
C PHE A 49 12.51 -16.59 -0.05
N PHE A 50 13.39 -15.65 -0.41
CA PHE A 50 13.81 -14.56 0.47
C PHE A 50 12.83 -13.38 0.41
N ILE A 51 12.32 -12.96 1.57
CA ILE A 51 11.67 -11.66 1.76
C ILE A 51 12.72 -10.74 2.40
N PRO A 52 12.94 -9.52 1.87
CA PRO A 52 13.86 -8.57 2.50
C PRO A 52 13.57 -8.41 4.00
N GLN A 53 14.60 -8.49 4.83
CA GLN A 53 14.46 -8.55 6.30
C GLN A 53 13.57 -7.45 6.86
N ILE A 54 13.71 -6.21 6.37
CA ILE A 54 12.88 -5.09 6.81
C ILE A 54 11.39 -5.31 6.51
N ILE A 55 11.06 -5.82 5.32
CA ILE A 55 9.68 -6.15 4.93
C ILE A 55 9.17 -7.33 5.75
N TYR A 56 10.02 -8.34 5.97
CA TYR A 56 9.67 -9.52 6.77
C TYR A 56 9.32 -9.13 8.21
N VAL A 57 10.17 -8.35 8.89
CA VAL A 57 9.93 -7.90 10.27
C VAL A 57 8.69 -7.00 10.33
N ILE A 58 8.58 -6.02 9.43
CA ILE A 58 7.43 -5.12 9.39
C ILE A 58 6.12 -5.88 9.12
N SER A 59 6.15 -7.00 8.39
CA SER A 59 4.95 -7.82 8.13
C SER A 59 4.25 -8.32 9.40
N PHE A 60 4.96 -8.43 10.53
CA PHE A 60 4.38 -8.81 11.82
C PHE A 60 3.70 -7.64 12.55
N SER A 61 3.85 -6.41 12.06
CA SER A 61 3.28 -5.19 12.66
C SER A 61 1.79 -4.99 12.34
N GLY A 62 1.08 -6.07 12.00
CA GLY A 62 -0.35 -6.04 11.79
C GLY A 62 -0.78 -5.28 10.53
N PHE A 63 -1.75 -4.37 10.68
CA PHE A 63 -2.35 -3.60 9.59
C PHE A 63 -1.32 -2.82 8.77
N TYR A 64 -0.50 -2.00 9.42
CA TYR A 64 0.55 -1.23 8.73
C TYR A 64 1.59 -2.12 8.07
N GLY A 65 1.90 -3.26 8.70
CA GLY A 65 2.82 -4.27 8.14
C GLY A 65 2.32 -4.90 6.85
N SER A 66 1.01 -5.13 6.77
CA SER A 66 0.39 -5.77 5.62
C SER A 66 0.47 -4.93 4.35
N TYR A 67 0.58 -3.59 4.45
CA TYR A 67 0.81 -2.74 3.28
C TYR A 67 2.15 -3.04 2.61
N TYR A 68 3.25 -3.03 3.37
CA TYR A 68 4.58 -3.32 2.84
C TYR A 68 4.68 -4.74 2.27
N LEU A 69 4.05 -5.70 2.95
CA LEU A 69 3.95 -7.08 2.46
C LEU A 69 3.17 -7.15 1.13
N SER A 70 2.07 -6.40 1.02
CA SER A 70 1.27 -6.32 -0.20
C SER A 70 2.03 -5.65 -1.34
N CYS A 71 2.80 -4.60 -1.06
CA CYS A 71 3.70 -3.97 -2.02
C CYS A 71 4.73 -4.97 -2.57
N PHE A 72 5.30 -5.82 -1.71
CA PHE A 72 6.23 -6.86 -2.11
C PHE A 72 5.57 -7.90 -3.03
N PHE A 73 4.45 -8.49 -2.59
CA PHE A 73 3.78 -9.51 -3.39
C PHE A 73 3.12 -8.95 -4.65
N TYR A 74 2.66 -7.70 -4.67
CA TYR A 74 2.19 -7.04 -5.88
C TYR A 74 3.23 -7.11 -7.00
N GLN A 75 4.50 -6.88 -6.67
CA GLN A 75 5.59 -6.90 -7.65
C GLN A 75 5.81 -8.31 -8.20
N ILE A 76 5.79 -9.30 -7.32
CA ILE A 76 5.95 -10.71 -7.68
C ILE A 76 4.79 -11.18 -8.57
N ILE A 77 3.56 -10.84 -8.19
CA ILE A 77 2.34 -11.23 -8.91
C ILE A 77 2.25 -10.56 -10.28
N THR A 78 2.61 -9.28 -10.38
CA THR A 78 2.42 -8.50 -11.60
C THR A 78 3.68 -8.40 -12.47
N LYS A 79 4.83 -8.89 -11.98
CA LYS A 79 6.17 -8.64 -12.53
C LYS A 79 6.51 -7.15 -12.69
N LYS A 80 5.76 -6.23 -12.07
CA LYS A 80 5.99 -4.78 -12.14
C LYS A 80 6.87 -4.34 -10.98
N LYS A 81 7.99 -3.69 -11.31
CA LYS A 81 8.88 -3.07 -10.31
C LYS A 81 8.18 -1.84 -9.68
N THR A 82 8.15 -1.76 -8.36
CA THR A 82 7.71 -0.56 -7.62
C THR A 82 8.92 0.25 -7.14
N ILE A 83 8.70 1.43 -6.56
CA ILE A 83 9.77 2.24 -5.95
C ILE A 83 10.46 1.47 -4.82
N ILE A 84 9.70 0.68 -4.04
CA ILE A 84 10.23 -0.20 -2.99
C ILE A 84 11.17 -1.26 -3.59
N SER A 85 10.93 -1.69 -4.84
CA SER A 85 11.82 -2.62 -5.54
C SER A 85 13.23 -2.07 -5.64
N ARG A 86 13.33 -0.80 -6.03
CA ARG A 86 14.61 -0.15 -6.29
C ARG A 86 15.37 0.14 -5.00
N ALA A 87 14.66 0.43 -3.91
CA ALA A 87 15.24 0.79 -2.63
C ALA A 87 15.57 -0.40 -1.72
N TYR A 88 14.74 -1.46 -1.72
CA TYR A 88 14.81 -2.53 -0.70
C TYR A 88 14.92 -3.95 -1.26
N ILE A 89 14.60 -4.16 -2.53
CA ILE A 89 14.52 -5.50 -3.14
C ILE A 89 15.60 -5.71 -4.21
N GLY A 90 16.19 -4.64 -4.76
CA GLY A 90 17.22 -4.72 -5.80
C GLY A 90 16.77 -5.55 -7.02
N ASN A 91 17.72 -6.27 -7.63
CA ASN A 91 17.47 -7.30 -8.65
C ASN A 91 17.47 -8.72 -8.04
N SER A 92 17.23 -8.86 -6.73
CA SER A 92 17.47 -10.13 -6.02
C SER A 92 16.25 -11.04 -5.87
N ILE A 93 15.14 -10.77 -6.59
CA ILE A 93 14.03 -11.74 -6.66
C ILE A 93 14.37 -12.77 -7.74
N PRO A 94 14.51 -14.06 -7.38
CA PRO A 94 14.82 -15.12 -8.34
C PRO A 94 13.62 -15.39 -9.27
N GLU A 95 13.85 -15.94 -10.47
CA GLU A 95 12.78 -16.14 -11.46
C GLU A 95 11.69 -17.09 -10.93
N GLU A 96 12.10 -18.09 -10.16
CA GLU A 96 11.26 -19.09 -9.50
C GLU A 96 10.25 -18.46 -8.52
N ALA A 97 10.58 -17.30 -7.93
CA ALA A 97 9.63 -16.58 -7.09
C ALA A 97 8.50 -15.94 -7.91
N TYR A 98 8.77 -15.54 -9.16
CA TYR A 98 7.72 -15.09 -10.07
C TYR A 98 6.89 -16.27 -10.60
N GLU A 99 7.50 -17.43 -10.81
CA GLU A 99 6.76 -18.66 -11.15
C GLU A 99 5.84 -19.10 -10.01
N PHE A 100 6.30 -19.00 -8.76
CA PHE A 100 5.45 -19.20 -7.58
C PHE A 100 4.23 -18.27 -7.60
N ALA A 101 4.37 -17.04 -8.07
CA ALA A 101 3.26 -16.11 -8.19
C ALA A 101 2.11 -16.66 -9.06
N ASN A 102 2.44 -17.42 -10.12
CA ASN A 102 1.46 -18.08 -10.98
C ASN A 102 0.72 -19.23 -10.27
N SER A 103 1.35 -19.83 -9.24
CA SER A 103 0.73 -20.86 -8.42
C SER A 103 -0.19 -20.30 -7.33
N ILE A 104 -0.15 -18.99 -7.06
CA ILE A 104 -1.05 -18.34 -6.10
C ILE A 104 -2.47 -18.37 -6.68
N PRO A 105 -3.48 -18.85 -5.94
CA PRO A 105 -4.86 -18.80 -6.39
C PRO A 105 -5.27 -17.39 -6.82
N LYS A 106 -5.89 -17.25 -8.01
CA LYS A 106 -6.24 -15.95 -8.59
C LYS A 106 -6.98 -15.02 -7.62
N LYS A 107 -7.92 -15.58 -6.83
CA LYS A 107 -8.66 -14.85 -5.79
C LYS A 107 -7.73 -14.18 -4.76
N LEU A 108 -6.68 -14.88 -4.34
CA LEU A 108 -5.70 -14.40 -3.37
C LEU A 108 -4.80 -13.32 -3.98
N ALA A 109 -4.34 -13.54 -5.20
CA ALA A 109 -3.58 -12.55 -5.95
C ALA A 109 -4.37 -11.25 -6.13
N SER A 110 -5.66 -11.34 -6.48
CA SER A 110 -6.55 -10.18 -6.61
C SER A 110 -6.73 -9.43 -5.29
N ILE A 111 -6.84 -10.14 -4.15
CA ILE A 111 -6.94 -9.49 -2.83
C ILE A 111 -5.69 -8.64 -2.56
N ILE A 112 -4.48 -9.15 -2.82
CA ILE A 112 -3.23 -8.40 -2.64
C ILE A 112 -3.20 -7.16 -3.53
N ILE A 113 -3.54 -7.32 -4.81
CA ILE A 113 -3.51 -6.22 -5.77
C ILE A 113 -4.51 -5.12 -5.38
N ILE A 114 -5.75 -5.48 -5.05
CA ILE A 114 -6.79 -4.53 -4.63
C ILE A 114 -6.35 -3.82 -3.35
N TYR A 115 -5.86 -4.58 -2.37
CA TYR A 115 -5.41 -4.02 -1.10
C TYR A 115 -4.26 -3.03 -1.29
N TYR A 116 -3.26 -3.38 -2.11
CA TYR A 116 -2.15 -2.51 -2.49
C TYR A 116 -2.63 -1.19 -3.09
N TYR A 117 -3.54 -1.23 -4.07
CA TYR A 117 -4.03 -0.01 -4.72
C TYR A 117 -4.85 0.85 -3.77
N LEU A 118 -5.80 0.27 -3.04
CA LEU A 118 -6.64 1.02 -2.09
C LEU A 118 -5.80 1.71 -1.01
N PHE A 119 -4.81 1.00 -0.45
CA PHE A 119 -3.93 1.56 0.56
C PHE A 119 -3.04 2.67 -0.02
N SER A 120 -2.49 2.47 -1.22
CA SER A 120 -1.68 3.49 -1.90
C SER A 120 -2.50 4.75 -2.23
N ILE A 121 -3.76 4.60 -2.66
CA ILE A 121 -4.67 5.72 -2.89
C ILE A 121 -4.97 6.44 -1.58
N SER A 122 -5.22 5.71 -0.48
CA SER A 122 -5.45 6.31 0.83
C SER A 122 -4.27 7.16 1.29
N ILE A 123 -3.04 6.62 1.24
CA ILE A 123 -1.81 7.35 1.59
C ILE A 123 -1.62 8.57 0.67
N PHE A 124 -1.83 8.40 -0.63
CA PHE A 124 -1.66 9.47 -1.60
C PHE A 124 -2.63 10.62 -1.35
N SER A 125 -3.92 10.31 -1.17
CA SER A 125 -4.96 11.30 -0.86
C SER A 125 -4.68 12.04 0.45
N PHE A 126 -4.21 11.32 1.48
CA PHE A 126 -3.83 11.92 2.75
C PHE A 126 -2.63 12.87 2.60
N THR A 127 -1.60 12.45 1.89
CA THR A 127 -0.40 13.26 1.61
C THR A 127 -0.75 14.51 0.81
N LEU A 128 -1.57 14.36 -0.24
CA LEU A 128 -2.01 15.47 -1.07
C LEU A 128 -2.85 16.47 -0.26
N SER A 129 -3.77 15.98 0.58
CA SER A 129 -4.53 16.83 1.50
C SER A 129 -3.61 17.61 2.45
N SER A 130 -2.58 16.95 2.99
CA SER A 130 -1.59 17.60 3.86
C SER A 130 -0.81 18.72 3.15
N ILE A 131 -0.45 18.52 1.89
CA ILE A 131 0.20 19.56 1.07
C ILE A 131 -0.77 20.73 0.82
N LEU A 132 -2.05 20.44 0.55
CA LEU A 132 -3.07 21.48 0.38
C LEU A 132 -3.32 22.28 1.66
N ILE A 133 -3.20 21.69 2.85
CA ILE A 133 -3.24 22.43 4.14
C ILE A 133 -2.12 23.48 4.18
N LEU A 134 -0.90 23.11 3.81
CA LEU A 134 0.24 24.03 3.79
C LEU A 134 0.01 25.17 2.78
N LEU A 135 -0.51 24.84 1.60
CA LEU A 135 -0.84 25.83 0.57
C LEU A 135 -1.96 26.77 1.03
N TYR A 136 -3.02 26.24 1.63
CA TYR A 136 -4.13 27.03 2.16
C TYR A 136 -3.63 28.03 3.20
N LYS A 137 -2.81 27.56 4.16
CA LYS A 137 -2.20 28.41 5.19
C LYS A 137 -1.32 29.50 4.59
N TYR A 138 -0.55 29.19 3.54
CA TYR A 138 0.26 30.18 2.84
C TYR A 138 -0.62 31.27 2.21
N LEU A 139 -1.69 30.89 1.51
CA LEU A 139 -2.58 31.81 0.80
C LEU A 139 -3.48 32.66 1.70
N THR A 140 -3.77 32.23 2.93
CA THR A 140 -4.61 32.98 3.89
C THR A 140 -3.81 33.86 4.85
N ASN A 141 -2.52 33.58 5.04
CA ASN A 141 -1.62 34.41 5.85
C ASN A 141 -0.93 35.53 5.04
N THR A 142 -1.02 35.49 3.71
CA THR A 142 -0.66 36.59 2.78
C THR A 142 -1.88 37.42 2.43
#